data_AF-A0A6L8A4J3-F1
#
_entry.id   AF-A0A6L8A4J3-F1
#
_cell.length_a   1.000
_cell.length_b   1.000
_cell.length_c   1.000
_cell.angle_alpha   90.00
_cell.angle_beta   90.00
_cell.angle_gamma   90.00
#
_symmetry.space_group_name_H-M   'P 1'
#
loop_
_entity.id
_entity.type
_entity.pdbx_description
1 polymer ?
#
loop_
_entity_poly.entity_id
_entity_poly.type
_entity_poly.pdbx_seq_one_letter_code
_entity_poly.pdbx_strand_id
1 'polypeptide(L)'
;MPFCGRVLAKPGFSTLCEALGHGCGLILVERHGFAEAAALCRGVQNHGFHRLITARQLQAGDWGLTEPLLPPRHGPLATSGAQAASRHMAGVLGENSF
;
A
#
# COMPACT_ATOMS: atom_id res chain seq x y z
N MET A 1 -12.37 -4.06 -1.12
CA MET A 1 -12.71 -4.71 -2.40
C MET A 1 -13.27 -6.11 -2.17
N PRO A 2 -14.60 -6.32 -2.17
CA PRO A 2 -15.20 -7.59 -1.75
C PRO A 2 -14.94 -8.76 -2.72
N PHE A 3 -14.59 -8.50 -3.98
CA PHE A 3 -14.43 -9.52 -5.01
C PHE A 3 -12.97 -9.72 -5.47
N CYS A 4 -12.05 -8.88 -5.03
CA CYS A 4 -10.65 -8.90 -5.48
C CYS A 4 -9.73 -9.39 -4.36
N GLY A 5 -9.07 -10.53 -4.56
CA GLY A 5 -8.02 -11.00 -3.64
C GLY A 5 -6.66 -10.33 -3.85
N ARG A 6 -6.44 -9.74 -5.03
CA ARG A 6 -5.17 -9.11 -5.43
C ARG A 6 -5.38 -7.88 -6.30
N VAL A 7 -4.41 -6.97 -6.29
CA VAL A 7 -4.36 -5.76 -7.11
C VAL A 7 -3.00 -5.67 -7.80
N LEU A 8 -3.00 -5.57 -9.13
CA LEU A 8 -1.82 -5.22 -9.93
C LEU A 8 -1.80 -3.70 -10.15
N ALA A 9 -0.79 -3.00 -9.66
CA ALA A 9 -0.75 -1.54 -9.72
C ALA A 9 0.68 -0.97 -9.73
N LYS A 10 0.80 0.31 -10.11
CA LYS A 10 1.99 1.12 -9.81
C LYS A 10 2.01 1.50 -8.32
N PRO A 11 3.17 1.89 -7.74
CA PRO A 11 3.25 2.40 -6.38
C PRO A 11 2.57 3.78 -6.29
N GLY A 12 1.26 3.80 -6.08
CA GLY A 12 0.46 5.00 -5.89
C GLY A 12 -0.24 4.99 -4.53
N PHE A 13 -0.01 6.01 -3.71
CA PHE A 13 -0.42 6.04 -2.30
C PHE A 13 -1.86 5.58 -2.06
N SER A 14 -2.86 6.23 -2.70
CA SER A 14 -4.28 5.92 -2.46
C SER A 14 -4.64 4.47 -2.76
N THR A 15 -4.17 3.93 -3.89
CA THR A 15 -4.41 2.53 -4.27
C THR A 15 -3.81 1.56 -3.25
N LEU A 16 -2.61 1.86 -2.75
CA LEU A 16 -1.95 1.01 -1.75
C LEU A 16 -2.70 1.07 -0.42
N CYS A 17 -3.11 2.25 0.04
CA CYS A 17 -3.90 2.40 1.26
C CYS A 17 -5.22 1.62 1.18
N GLU A 18 -5.92 1.68 0.06
CA GLU A 18 -7.16 0.94 -0.14
C GLU A 18 -6.93 -0.57 -0.15
N ALA A 19 -5.91 -1.05 -0.89
CA ALA A 19 -5.58 -2.47 -0.93
C ALA A 19 -5.18 -3.01 0.45
N LEU A 20 -4.30 -2.32 1.17
CA LEU A 20 -3.87 -2.70 2.52
C LEU A 20 -5.05 -2.66 3.51
N GLY A 21 -5.89 -1.62 3.44
CA GLY A 21 -7.07 -1.49 4.31
C GLY A 21 -8.11 -2.59 4.12
N HIS A 22 -8.14 -3.22 2.94
CA HIS A 22 -8.99 -4.36 2.63
C HIS A 22 -8.28 -5.71 2.69
N GLY A 23 -7.00 -5.76 3.05
CA GLY A 23 -6.22 -7.01 3.07
C GLY A 23 -6.00 -7.64 1.69
N CYS A 24 -6.12 -6.86 0.61
CA CYS A 24 -5.84 -7.34 -0.73
C CYS A 24 -4.32 -7.47 -0.96
N GLY A 25 -3.91 -8.58 -1.58
CA GLY A 25 -2.52 -8.76 -1.99
C GLY A 25 -2.10 -7.81 -3.11
N LEU A 26 -0.83 -7.42 -3.16
CA LEU A 26 -0.33 -6.42 -4.10
C LEU A 26 0.71 -7.00 -5.07
N ILE A 27 0.51 -6.80 -6.37
CA ILE A 27 1.55 -6.98 -7.36
C ILE A 27 1.94 -5.58 -7.83
N LEU A 28 3.14 -5.12 -7.47
CA LEU A 28 3.58 -3.76 -7.76
C LEU A 28 4.56 -3.72 -8.92
N VAL A 29 4.25 -2.85 -9.87
CA VAL A 29 5.16 -2.53 -10.97
C VAL A 29 6.16 -1.51 -10.48
N GLU A 30 7.43 -1.87 -10.45
CA GLU A 30 8.51 -0.99 -10.04
C GLU A 30 8.56 0.26 -10.92
N ARG A 31 8.79 1.40 -10.28
CA ARG A 31 8.93 2.69 -10.95
C ARG A 31 10.11 3.45 -10.37
N HIS A 32 10.84 4.12 -11.25
CA HIS A 32 11.96 4.98 -10.92
C HIS A 32 11.66 6.42 -11.33
N GLY A 33 12.40 7.39 -10.79
CA GLY A 33 12.20 8.82 -11.07
C GLY A 33 11.09 9.49 -10.26
N PHE A 34 10.54 8.81 -9.25
CA PHE A 34 9.55 9.35 -8.32
C PHE A 34 10.07 9.22 -6.89
N ALA A 35 10.07 10.31 -6.12
CA ALA A 35 10.63 10.33 -4.77
C ALA A 35 9.92 9.35 -3.83
N GLU A 36 8.60 9.25 -3.97
CA GLU A 36 7.75 8.43 -3.12
C GLU A 36 7.80 6.94 -3.46
N ALA A 37 8.18 6.55 -4.68
CA ALA A 37 8.05 5.16 -5.15
C ALA A 37 8.79 4.17 -4.25
N ALA A 38 10.03 4.49 -3.86
CA ALA A 38 10.81 3.64 -2.97
C ALA A 38 10.20 3.56 -1.55
N ALA A 39 9.66 4.66 -1.04
CA ALA A 39 8.99 4.68 0.27
C ALA A 39 7.70 3.86 0.25
N LEU A 40 6.90 3.99 -0.81
CA LEU A 40 5.67 3.24 -1.01
C LEU A 40 5.91 1.73 -1.14
N CYS A 41 6.90 1.33 -1.94
CA CYS A 41 7.29 -0.07 -2.06
C CYS A 41 7.76 -0.63 -0.71
N ARG A 42 8.59 0.10 0.04
CA ARG A 42 9.00 -0.31 1.40
C ARG A 42 7.82 -0.45 2.35
N GLY A 43 6.88 0.49 2.34
CA GLY A 43 5.66 0.42 3.16
C GLY A 43 4.85 -0.84 2.88
N VAL A 44 4.69 -1.20 1.61
CA VAL A 44 4.01 -2.45 1.21
C VAL A 44 4.80 -3.68 1.61
N GLN A 45 6.12 -3.70 1.39
CA GLN A 45 6.97 -4.83 1.81
C GLN A 45 6.92 -5.07 3.32
N ASN A 46 6.73 -4.00 4.09
CA ASN A 46 6.64 -4.06 5.53
C ASN A 46 5.28 -4.53 6.03
N HIS A 47 4.18 -4.21 5.34
CA HIS A 47 2.83 -4.34 5.93
C HIS A 47 1.80 -5.07 5.07
N GLY A 48 2.13 -5.43 3.83
CA GLY A 48 1.23 -6.14 2.91
C GLY A 48 1.87 -7.37 2.26
N PHE A 49 1.01 -8.34 1.91
CA PHE A 49 1.39 -9.43 1.02
C PHE A 49 1.67 -8.86 -0.37
N HIS A 50 2.84 -9.15 -0.93
CA HIS A 50 3.28 -8.43 -2.12
C HIS A 50 4.14 -9.25 -3.09
N ARG A 51 4.24 -8.75 -4.32
CA ARG A 51 5.23 -9.16 -5.33
C ARG A 51 5.65 -7.92 -6.11
N LEU A 52 6.93 -7.77 -6.39
CA LEU A 52 7.44 -6.72 -7.26
C LEU A 52 7.69 -7.30 -8.65
N ILE A 53 7.29 -6.56 -9.68
CA ILE A 53 7.63 -6.86 -11.07
C ILE A 53 8.22 -5.64 -11.74
N THR A 54 9.14 -5.85 -12.66
CA THR A 54 9.72 -4.76 -13.46
C THR A 54 8.75 -4.28 -14.54
N ALA A 55 8.94 -3.06 -15.05
CA ALA A 55 8.18 -2.56 -16.21
C ALA A 55 8.35 -3.48 -17.45
N ARG A 56 9.54 -4.08 -17.62
CA ARG A 56 9.81 -5.05 -18.69
C ARG A 56 8.94 -6.30 -18.55
N GLN A 57 8.81 -6.84 -17.34
CA GLN A 57 7.97 -8.00 -17.07
C GLN A 57 6.50 -7.69 -17.36
N LEU A 58 6.01 -6.52 -16.92
CA LEU A 58 4.65 -6.06 -17.23
C LEU A 58 4.40 -6.04 -18.75
N GLN A 59 5.31 -5.45 -19.52
CA GLN A 59 5.21 -5.36 -20.98
C GLN A 59 5.29 -6.72 -21.67
N ALA A 60 6.04 -7.66 -21.11
CA ALA A 60 6.23 -9.00 -21.65
C ALA A 60 5.08 -9.98 -21.31
N GLY A 61 4.08 -9.56 -20.53
CA GLY A 61 3.01 -10.46 -20.06
C GLY A 61 3.38 -11.27 -18.80
N ASP A 62 4.57 -11.07 -18.24
CA ASP A 62 5.05 -11.73 -17.02
C ASP A 62 4.51 -11.01 -15.77
N TRP A 63 3.20 -11.09 -15.57
CA TRP A 63 2.48 -10.29 -14.58
C TRP A 63 2.52 -10.85 -13.16
N GLY A 64 3.02 -12.07 -12.96
CA GLY A 64 3.11 -12.66 -11.63
C GLY A 64 1.75 -13.01 -10.99
N LEU A 65 0.68 -13.19 -11.80
CA LEU A 65 -0.68 -13.37 -11.30
C LEU A 65 -0.88 -14.69 -10.54
N THR A 66 -0.20 -15.74 -10.97
CA THR A 66 -0.32 -17.11 -10.44
C THR A 66 0.65 -17.40 -9.30
N GLU A 67 1.68 -16.57 -9.18
CA GLU A 67 2.80 -16.76 -8.28
C GLU A 67 2.39 -16.41 -6.85
N PRO A 68 2.99 -17.07 -5.84
CA PRO A 68 2.70 -16.73 -4.45
C PRO A 68 3.16 -15.30 -4.15
N LEU A 69 2.41 -14.62 -3.28
CA LEU A 69 2.84 -13.35 -2.73
C LEU A 69 3.82 -13.60 -1.58
N LEU A 70 4.78 -12.68 -1.43
CA LEU A 70 5.69 -12.66 -0.30
C LEU A 70 4.95 -12.13 0.93
N PRO A 71 5.15 -12.74 2.11
CA PRO A 71 4.59 -12.22 3.35
C PRO A 71 5.21 -10.86 3.71
N PRO A 72 4.49 -10.02 4.46
CA PRO A 72 5.05 -8.77 4.96
C PRO A 72 6.14 -9.03 6.02
N ARG A 73 7.10 -8.11 6.13
CA ARG A 73 8.16 -8.17 7.16
C ARG A 73 7.65 -7.86 8.56
N HIS A 74 6.55 -7.11 8.66
CA HIS A 74 5.91 -6.69 9.90
C HIS A 74 4.41 -6.99 9.83
N GLY A 75 3.71 -6.74 10.94
CA GLY A 75 2.25 -6.86 10.99
C GLY A 75 1.52 -5.81 10.15
N PRO A 76 0.20 -6.01 9.94
CA PRO A 76 -0.63 -5.05 9.22
C PRO A 76 -0.70 -3.71 9.96
N LEU A 77 -0.91 -2.64 9.19
CA LEU A 77 -1.17 -1.31 9.75
C LEU A 77 -2.60 -1.22 10.29
N ALA A 78 -2.82 -0.38 11.31
CA ALA A 78 -4.15 -0.03 11.76
C ALA A 78 -4.91 0.74 10.66
N THR A 79 -6.15 0.33 10.37
CA THR A 79 -6.99 0.97 9.36
C THR A 79 -7.71 2.23 9.87
N SER A 80 -7.57 2.53 11.17
CA SER A 80 -8.22 3.67 11.82
C SER A 80 -7.37 4.96 11.80
N GLY A 81 -6.42 5.08 10.88
CA GLY A 81 -5.47 6.20 10.83
C GLY A 81 -6.15 7.54 10.63
N ALA A 82 -7.15 7.62 9.74
CA ALA A 82 -7.91 8.84 9.49
C ALA A 82 -8.66 9.32 10.75
N GLN A 83 -9.29 8.39 11.49
CA GLN A 83 -9.99 8.70 12.73
C GLN A 83 -9.00 9.11 13.85
N ALA A 84 -7.83 8.47 13.91
CA ALA A 84 -6.78 8.85 14.84
C ALA A 84 -6.27 10.27 14.57
N ALA A 85 -6.03 10.61 13.29
CA ALA A 85 -5.63 11.96 12.89
C ALA A 85 -6.71 13.00 13.21
N SER A 86 -7.97 12.71 12.88
CA SER A 86 -9.09 13.60 13.19
C SER A 86 -9.23 13.88 14.69
N ARG A 87 -9.16 12.85 15.55
CA ARG A 87 -9.19 13.01 17.01
C ARG A 87 -8.03 13.85 17.52
N HIS A 88 -6.83 13.63 16.98
CA HIS A 88 -5.65 14.39 17.38
C HIS A 88 -5.79 15.88 17.02
N MET A 89 -6.23 16.19 15.80
CA MET A 89 -6.47 17.57 15.36
C MET A 89 -7.54 18.27 16.20
N ALA A 90 -8.64 17.57 16.53
CA ALA A 90 -9.68 18.11 17.39
C ALA A 90 -9.17 18.43 18.82
N GLY A 91 -8.31 17.58 19.38
CA GLY A 91 -7.65 17.84 20.67
C GLY A 91 -6.79 19.09 20.64
N VAL A 92 -5.90 19.23 19.65
CA VAL A 92 -5.01 20.39 19.52
C VAL A 92 -5.78 21.70 19.33
N LEU A 93 -6.87 21.69 18.56
CA LEU A 93 -7.72 22.87 18.37
C LEU A 93 -8.51 23.24 19.63
N GLY A 94 -8.94 22.24 20.41
CA GLY A 94 -9.61 22.45 21.69
C GLY A 94 -8.68 23.02 22.76
N GLU A 95 -7.39 22.64 22.75
CA GLU A 95 -6.37 23.13 23.69
C GLU A 95 -5.90 24.57 23.38
N ASN A 96 -5.93 24.98 22.10
CA ASN A 96 -5.54 26.33 21.66
C ASN A 96 -6.70 27.35 21.63
N SER A 97 -7.87 26.99 22.16
CA SER A 97 -9.06 27.86 22.23
C SER A 97 -9.24 28.42 23.66
N PHE A 98 -8.30 29.25 24.13
CA PHE A 98 -8.45 30.12 25.31
C PHE A 98 -7.69 31.42 25.12
#